data_AF-A0A8S3T123-F1
#
_entry.id   AF-A0A8S3T123-F1
#
_cell.length_a   1.000
_cell.length_b   1.000
_cell.length_c   1.000
_cell.angle_alpha   90.00
_cell.angle_beta   90.00
_cell.angle_gamma   90.00
#
_symmetry.space_group_name_H-M   'P 1'
#
loop_
_entity.id
_entity.type
_entity.pdbx_description
1 polymer ?
#
loop_
_entity_poly.entity_id
_entity_poly.type
_entity_poly.pdbx_seq_one_letter_code
_entity_poly.pdbx_strand_id
1 'polypeptide(L)'
;MSNKFLFGCIYIPPENSKYSSEEAFTEIEEELLFFSHDINNIALVSDFNSRTGHMSDIVEIDENLFDMLDIVNASEIMNENTLCVNNFIKKGIPLERYSEDKIIVNNYGRKLIELCKRCSLCFANGRLHQDKFIGKNTCKDASLVDYLILSPDMFDLVMEFEIFDFDPTLSDVHNQMHFSLCITHKNYTDQQNKKNNTYVRWNTNKAHEFTQVLSDDTDALNLIKHTLENFQTESVTPLQVNDLISELGNVLLDTASTAFGPAGKQPRNDINLENLLDRMETYEKKIAKLEMEVERMSVIEKEAAELRQIVQVPGTYAFTWTVCASGDVNSEIGVELVIDNKVHGSIYVDSETHTEEHCSTGFVIHTLKTGDVVYTRSQGAGHEGNSRHQRFLLDEGPGVAFSAYKSASFDAPSFGVKHTFIYDHVECNVGNGYENFTGIFRPSVPGTYAFTWTVCASGDVNSEIGVELVIDNKVHGSIYVDSETHTEEHCSTGFVIHTLKTGDVVYTRSQGAGHEGTIRSDKYARTTFSGWLLFY
;
A
#
# COMPACT_ATOMS: atom_id res chain seq x y z
N MET A 1 0.25 6.61 -26.72
CA MET A 1 0.73 7.83 -26.05
C MET A 1 2.23 7.67 -25.85
N SER A 2 3.04 8.73 -26.01
CA SER A 2 4.49 8.60 -25.73
C SER A 2 4.69 8.44 -24.22
N ASN A 3 5.40 7.41 -23.77
CA ASN A 3 5.82 7.31 -22.37
C ASN A 3 6.77 8.47 -22.08
N LYS A 4 6.29 9.49 -21.36
CA LYS A 4 7.12 10.59 -20.87
C LYS A 4 7.78 10.13 -19.56
N PHE A 5 9.01 10.60 -19.35
CA PHE A 5 9.82 10.31 -18.16
C PHE A 5 10.28 11.64 -17.55
N LEU A 6 10.25 11.73 -16.22
CA LEU A 6 10.79 12.85 -15.45
C LEU A 6 11.95 12.33 -14.60
N PHE A 7 13.14 12.90 -14.84
CA PHE A 7 14.32 12.65 -14.02
C PHE A 7 14.67 13.92 -13.24
N GLY A 8 14.56 13.86 -11.92
CA GLY A 8 14.96 14.93 -11.02
C GLY A 8 16.32 14.62 -10.38
N CYS A 9 17.33 15.43 -10.68
CA CYS A 9 18.63 15.36 -10.00
C CYS A 9 18.64 16.39 -8.87
N ILE A 10 18.51 15.94 -7.62
CA ILE A 10 18.20 16.81 -6.47
C ILE A 10 19.35 16.82 -5.45
N TYR A 11 19.86 18.01 -5.14
CA TYR A 11 20.77 18.21 -4.02
C TYR A 11 20.07 19.00 -2.91
N ILE A 12 19.94 18.37 -1.73
CA ILE A 12 19.48 19.06 -0.52
C ILE A 12 20.68 19.26 0.41
N PRO A 13 21.07 20.52 0.74
CA PRO A 13 22.13 20.78 1.70
C PRO A 13 21.83 20.14 3.07
N PRO A 14 22.83 19.78 3.89
CA PRO A 14 22.58 19.28 5.24
C PRO A 14 21.73 20.24 6.09
N GLU A 15 20.86 19.72 6.97
CA GLU A 15 19.95 20.53 7.80
C GLU A 15 20.68 21.54 8.72
N ASN A 16 21.96 21.32 9.01
CA ASN A 16 22.79 22.23 9.82
C ASN A 16 23.64 23.20 8.97
N SER A 17 23.48 23.17 7.64
CA SER A 17 24.19 24.05 6.71
C SER A 17 23.55 25.43 6.68
N LYS A 18 24.34 26.48 6.43
CA LYS A 18 23.81 27.83 6.17
C LYS A 18 22.95 27.93 4.90
N TYR A 19 22.96 26.89 4.07
CA TYR A 19 22.17 26.78 2.84
C TYR A 19 20.92 25.89 3.03
N SER A 20 20.67 25.40 4.26
CA SER A 20 19.46 24.64 4.56
C SER A 20 18.23 25.51 4.30
N SER A 21 17.24 24.94 3.60
CA SER A 21 15.91 25.54 3.43
C SER A 21 14.89 24.66 4.16
N GLU A 22 13.93 25.26 4.86
CA GLU A 22 12.85 24.48 5.46
C GLU A 22 11.81 24.06 4.42
N GLU A 23 11.74 24.82 3.33
CA GLU A 23 10.80 24.72 2.22
C GLU A 23 11.29 23.80 1.09
N ALA A 24 12.55 23.37 1.09
CA ALA A 24 13.15 22.63 -0.02
C ALA A 24 12.33 21.39 -0.47
N PHE A 25 11.73 20.65 0.47
CA PHE A 25 10.88 19.51 0.14
C PHE A 25 9.52 19.94 -0.41
N THR A 26 8.97 21.06 0.07
CA THR A 26 7.73 21.64 -0.45
C THR A 26 7.93 22.17 -1.88
N GLU A 27 9.08 22.79 -2.16
CA GLU A 27 9.43 23.22 -3.52
C GLU A 27 9.50 22.04 -4.50
N ILE A 28 10.13 20.92 -4.09
CA ILE A 28 10.16 19.68 -4.89
C ILE A 28 8.74 19.14 -5.10
N GLU A 29 7.90 19.13 -4.06
CA GLU A 29 6.51 18.70 -4.14
C GLU A 29 5.70 19.54 -5.15
N GLU A 30 5.85 20.87 -5.11
CA GLU A 30 5.21 21.78 -6.07
C GLU A 30 5.68 21.57 -7.51
N GLU A 31 6.98 21.34 -7.72
CA GLU A 31 7.51 21.01 -9.05
C GLU A 31 7.00 19.65 -9.56
N LEU A 32 6.97 18.63 -8.70
CA LEU A 32 6.41 17.32 -9.05
C LEU A 32 4.95 17.43 -9.46
N LEU A 33 4.14 18.20 -8.72
CA LEU A 33 2.73 18.45 -9.04
C LEU A 33 2.57 19.21 -10.36
N PHE A 34 3.48 20.13 -10.67
CA PHE A 34 3.48 20.86 -11.93
C PHE A 34 3.78 19.94 -13.13
N PHE A 35 4.72 19.01 -12.98
CA PHE A 35 5.13 18.10 -14.06
C PHE A 35 4.29 16.82 -14.18
N SER A 36 3.62 16.39 -13.10
CA SER A 36 2.87 15.12 -13.04
C SER A 36 1.60 15.10 -13.88
N HIS A 37 1.11 16.26 -14.37
CA HIS A 37 -0.12 16.35 -15.17
C HIS A 37 -0.12 15.43 -16.41
N ASP A 38 1.06 15.13 -16.95
CA ASP A 38 1.25 14.32 -18.16
C ASP A 38 2.30 13.19 -18.01
N ILE A 39 2.90 13.02 -16.82
CA ILE A 39 4.09 12.17 -16.62
C ILE A 39 3.93 11.26 -15.40
N ASN A 40 3.83 9.95 -15.65
CA ASN A 40 3.69 8.94 -14.59
C ASN A 40 5.01 8.23 -14.24
N ASN A 41 6.03 8.33 -15.11
CA ASN A 41 7.33 7.71 -14.91
C ASN A 41 8.30 8.72 -14.29
N ILE A 42 8.44 8.70 -12.97
CA ILE A 42 9.23 9.68 -12.21
C ILE A 42 10.40 8.96 -11.54
N ALA A 43 11.60 9.52 -11.67
CA ALA A 43 12.79 9.11 -10.96
C ALA A 43 13.50 10.32 -10.36
N LEU A 44 13.61 10.36 -9.04
CA LEU A 44 14.43 11.33 -8.32
C LEU A 44 15.71 10.65 -7.86
N VAL A 45 16.83 11.31 -8.10
CA VAL A 45 18.15 10.78 -7.80
C VAL A 45 19.03 11.88 -7.23
N SER A 46 19.91 11.54 -6.28
CA SER A 46 21.05 12.33 -5.76
C SER A 46 21.03 12.44 -4.23
N ASP A 47 21.81 13.36 -3.67
CA ASP A 47 22.11 13.51 -2.24
C ASP A 47 21.07 14.40 -1.56
N PHE A 48 20.21 13.77 -0.76
CA PHE A 48 19.16 14.46 -0.03
C PHE A 48 19.60 14.89 1.38
N ASN A 49 20.80 14.50 1.83
CA ASN A 49 21.25 14.65 3.22
C ASN A 49 20.18 14.23 4.27
N SER A 50 19.32 13.29 3.87
CA SER A 50 18.12 12.88 4.58
C SER A 50 18.32 11.48 5.14
N ARG A 51 18.41 11.36 6.47
CA ARG A 51 18.56 10.06 7.12
C ARG A 51 17.18 9.52 7.46
N THR A 52 16.71 8.56 6.67
CA THR A 52 15.34 8.02 6.76
C THR A 52 15.24 6.78 7.66
N GLY A 53 16.38 6.12 7.94
CA GLY A 53 16.42 4.86 8.70
C GLY A 53 15.47 3.82 8.09
N HIS A 54 14.66 3.20 8.95
CA HIS A 54 13.65 2.21 8.57
C HIS A 54 12.22 2.79 8.49
N MET A 55 12.02 4.11 8.42
CA MET A 55 10.67 4.66 8.26
C MET A 55 10.06 4.21 6.93
N SER A 56 8.85 3.66 6.93
CA SER A 56 8.20 3.25 5.69
C SER A 56 7.82 4.43 4.81
N ASP A 57 8.14 4.33 3.53
CA ASP A 57 7.73 5.22 2.43
C ASP A 57 6.48 4.71 1.70
N ILE A 58 5.94 3.55 2.11
CA ILE A 58 4.64 3.09 1.66
C ILE A 58 3.57 3.85 2.43
N VAL A 59 2.57 4.35 1.71
CA VAL A 59 1.35 4.86 2.33
C VAL A 59 0.58 3.67 2.85
N GLU A 60 0.66 3.43 4.16
CA GLU A 60 -0.33 2.62 4.84
C GLU A 60 -1.67 3.36 4.72
N ILE A 61 -2.53 2.88 3.83
CA ILE A 61 -3.90 3.35 3.78
C ILE A 61 -4.54 2.85 5.07
N ASP A 62 -4.88 3.79 5.96
CA ASP A 62 -5.83 3.51 7.02
C ASP A 62 -7.18 3.30 6.34
N GLU A 63 -7.48 2.04 6.02
CA GLU A 63 -8.74 1.64 5.38
C GLU A 63 -9.95 2.19 6.18
N ASN A 64 -9.79 2.38 7.50
CA ASN A 64 -10.82 2.93 8.38
C ASN A 64 -11.13 4.42 8.15
N LEU A 65 -10.17 5.22 7.67
CA LEU A 65 -10.35 6.65 7.41
C LEU A 65 -11.05 6.90 6.07
N PHE A 66 -10.79 6.05 5.07
CA PHE A 66 -11.37 6.17 3.74
C PHE A 66 -12.83 5.70 3.68
N ASP A 67 -13.15 4.60 4.37
CA ASP A 67 -14.53 4.09 4.48
C ASP A 67 -15.45 5.05 5.25
N MET A 68 -14.88 5.91 6.12
CA MET A 68 -15.62 6.93 6.86
C MET A 68 -15.92 8.19 6.03
N LEU A 69 -15.14 8.48 4.97
CA LEU A 69 -15.16 9.77 4.27
C LEU A 69 -16.03 9.82 3.00
N ASP A 70 -16.72 8.73 2.63
CA ASP A 70 -17.67 8.68 1.48
C ASP A 70 -17.06 9.30 0.20
N ILE A 71 -15.75 9.12 0.01
CA ILE A 71 -15.02 9.72 -1.11
C ILE A 71 -15.37 8.91 -2.35
N VAL A 72 -16.15 9.52 -3.24
CA VAL A 72 -16.66 8.95 -4.50
C VAL A 72 -15.54 8.41 -5.44
N ASN A 73 -14.28 8.76 -5.17
CA ASN A 73 -13.08 8.29 -5.89
C ASN A 73 -12.13 7.42 -5.03
N ALA A 74 -12.60 6.88 -3.90
CA ALA A 74 -11.80 6.01 -3.03
C ALA A 74 -11.24 4.79 -3.78
N SER A 75 -12.00 4.25 -4.74
CA SER A 75 -11.57 3.13 -5.58
C SER A 75 -10.40 3.47 -6.50
N GLU A 76 -10.30 4.70 -7.03
CA GLU A 76 -9.15 5.15 -7.84
C GLU A 76 -7.90 5.41 -6.98
N ILE A 77 -8.07 6.02 -5.80
CA ILE A 77 -6.97 6.32 -4.86
C ILE A 77 -6.45 5.02 -4.20
N MET A 78 -7.35 4.11 -3.82
CA MET A 78 -6.99 2.76 -3.40
C MET A 78 -6.31 2.01 -4.54
N ASN A 79 -6.74 2.18 -5.80
CA ASN A 79 -6.13 1.46 -6.91
C ASN A 79 -4.64 1.75 -7.02
N GLU A 80 -4.17 2.99 -7.02
CA GLU A 80 -2.76 3.31 -7.27
C GLU A 80 -1.80 2.79 -6.17
N ASN A 81 -2.14 3.02 -4.90
CA ASN A 81 -1.32 2.55 -3.77
C ASN A 81 -1.43 1.04 -3.55
N THR A 82 -2.63 0.46 -3.74
CA THR A 82 -2.85 -1.00 -3.72
C THR A 82 -2.17 -1.65 -4.93
N LEU A 83 -2.07 -0.97 -6.07
CA LEU A 83 -1.30 -1.43 -7.23
C LEU A 83 0.17 -1.53 -6.88
N CYS A 84 0.75 -0.50 -6.25
CA CYS A 84 2.16 -0.49 -5.85
C CYS A 84 2.48 -1.67 -4.92
N VAL A 85 1.71 -1.84 -3.84
CA VAL A 85 1.87 -2.94 -2.87
C VAL A 85 1.69 -4.31 -3.54
N ASN A 86 0.63 -4.50 -4.33
CA ASN A 86 0.38 -5.76 -5.03
C ASN A 86 1.45 -6.06 -6.09
N ASN A 87 1.95 -5.04 -6.79
CA ASN A 87 3.01 -5.18 -7.77
C ASN A 87 4.33 -5.57 -7.12
N PHE A 88 4.66 -4.98 -5.96
CA PHE A 88 5.86 -5.33 -5.20
C PHE A 88 5.80 -6.79 -4.72
N ILE A 89 4.69 -7.21 -4.11
CA ILE A 89 4.48 -8.58 -3.65
C ILE A 89 4.65 -9.57 -4.80
N LYS A 90 3.96 -9.35 -5.93
CA LYS A 90 4.04 -10.23 -7.11
C LYS A 90 5.45 -10.38 -7.67
N LYS A 91 6.29 -9.34 -7.53
CA LYS A 91 7.66 -9.28 -8.05
C LYS A 91 8.71 -9.65 -6.99
N GLY A 92 8.26 -10.01 -5.78
CA GLY A 92 9.13 -10.29 -4.64
C GLY A 92 9.97 -9.08 -4.21
N ILE A 93 9.54 -7.85 -4.51
CA ILE A 93 10.18 -6.63 -4.04
C ILE A 93 9.78 -6.41 -2.58
N PRO A 94 10.70 -6.09 -1.66
CA PRO A 94 10.37 -5.93 -0.25
C PRO A 94 9.48 -4.71 -0.04
N LEU A 95 8.35 -4.89 0.66
CA LEU A 95 7.46 -3.78 1.03
C LEU A 95 8.20 -2.81 1.96
N GLU A 96 8.77 -3.33 3.04
CA GLU A 96 9.70 -2.59 3.89
C GLU A 96 11.10 -2.65 3.30
N ARG A 97 11.69 -1.47 3.03
CA ARG A 97 13.07 -1.40 2.54
C ARG A 97 14.05 -1.76 3.65
N TYR A 98 15.18 -2.31 3.24
CA TYR A 98 16.31 -2.50 4.13
C TYR A 98 17.20 -1.26 4.13
N SER A 99 17.90 -1.03 5.24
CA SER A 99 18.87 0.05 5.37
C SER A 99 19.95 -0.38 6.36
N GLU A 100 21.22 -0.20 5.98
CA GLU A 100 22.35 -0.37 6.89
C GLU A 100 22.58 0.85 7.79
N ASP A 101 21.89 1.97 7.53
CA ASP A 101 22.01 3.18 8.34
C ASP A 101 21.24 3.00 9.65
N LYS A 102 21.98 2.65 10.71
CA LYS A 102 21.46 2.41 12.06
C LYS A 102 21.21 3.69 12.86
N ILE A 103 21.43 4.87 12.29
CA ILE A 103 21.32 6.16 12.99
C ILE A 103 19.86 6.62 13.07
N ILE A 104 19.58 7.43 14.10
CA ILE A 104 18.28 8.07 14.34
C ILE A 104 17.90 8.98 13.15
N VAL A 105 16.66 8.83 12.69
CA VAL A 105 16.05 9.65 11.64
C VAL A 105 16.14 11.15 11.94
N ASN A 106 16.66 11.94 10.99
CA ASN A 106 16.75 13.40 11.09
C ASN A 106 15.48 14.12 10.56
N ASN A 107 15.42 15.45 10.67
CA ASN A 107 14.22 16.19 10.28
C ASN A 107 13.96 16.11 8.78
N TYR A 108 15.02 16.20 7.98
CA TYR A 108 14.95 16.04 6.53
C TYR A 108 14.55 14.62 6.11
N GLY A 109 15.00 13.59 6.83
CA GLY A 109 14.53 12.20 6.65
C GLY A 109 13.02 12.06 6.80
N ARG A 110 12.42 12.70 7.83
CA ARG A 110 10.96 12.72 7.99
C ARG A 110 10.27 13.46 6.85
N LYS A 111 10.78 14.63 6.46
CA LYS A 111 10.22 15.42 5.35
C LYS A 111 10.29 14.67 4.01
N LEU A 112 11.39 13.97 3.74
CA LEU A 112 11.55 13.17 2.53
C LEU A 112 10.57 11.99 2.50
N ILE A 113 10.36 11.31 3.62
CA ILE A 113 9.36 10.24 3.72
C ILE A 113 7.95 10.77 3.44
N GLU A 114 7.59 11.91 4.02
CA GLU A 114 6.30 12.55 3.77
C GLU A 114 6.13 12.95 2.30
N LEU A 115 7.18 13.50 1.66
CA LEU A 115 7.18 13.79 0.23
C LEU A 115 6.94 12.53 -0.60
N CYS A 116 7.67 11.45 -0.32
CA CYS A 116 7.50 10.17 -1.03
C CYS A 116 6.07 9.66 -0.91
N LYS A 117 5.49 9.70 0.29
CA LYS A 117 4.10 9.29 0.54
C LYS A 117 3.08 10.14 -0.21
N ARG A 118 3.25 11.47 -0.24
CA ARG A 118 2.32 12.39 -0.91
C ARG A 118 2.38 12.32 -2.43
N CYS A 119 3.56 12.04 -2.98
CA CYS A 119 3.79 11.99 -4.42
C CYS A 119 3.77 10.56 -4.98
N SER A 120 3.35 9.56 -4.18
CA SER A 120 3.33 8.14 -4.57
C SER A 120 4.67 7.65 -5.13
N LEU A 121 5.77 7.98 -4.44
CA LEU A 121 7.12 7.57 -4.80
C LEU A 121 7.69 6.60 -3.76
N CYS A 122 8.55 5.68 -4.20
CA CYS A 122 9.19 4.69 -3.33
C CYS A 122 10.70 4.61 -3.55
N PHE A 123 11.47 4.35 -2.49
CA PHE A 123 12.91 4.13 -2.57
C PHE A 123 13.24 2.81 -3.30
N ALA A 124 14.19 2.87 -4.22
CA ALA A 124 14.84 1.69 -4.82
C ALA A 124 15.92 1.10 -3.89
N ASN A 125 16.60 1.96 -3.12
CA ASN A 125 17.58 1.56 -2.12
C ASN A 125 16.98 0.55 -1.14
N GLY A 126 17.69 -0.56 -0.90
CA GLY A 126 17.22 -1.66 -0.06
C GLY A 126 16.17 -2.58 -0.72
N ARG A 127 15.68 -2.27 -1.92
CA ARG A 127 14.58 -3.00 -2.59
C ARG A 127 14.97 -3.66 -3.91
N LEU A 128 15.89 -3.08 -4.67
CA LEU A 128 16.19 -3.51 -6.03
C LEU A 128 17.56 -4.19 -6.17
N HIS A 129 17.60 -5.21 -7.03
CA HIS A 129 18.79 -5.91 -7.50
C HIS A 129 19.88 -6.16 -6.45
N GLN A 130 21.11 -5.65 -6.66
CA GLN A 130 22.26 -5.94 -5.81
C GLN A 130 22.15 -5.31 -4.42
N ASP A 131 21.31 -4.28 -4.26
CA ASP A 131 21.07 -3.62 -2.98
C ASP A 131 19.80 -4.13 -2.26
N LYS A 132 19.08 -5.08 -2.86
CA LYS A 132 17.88 -5.70 -2.29
C LYS A 132 18.21 -6.41 -0.97
N PHE A 133 17.44 -6.10 0.07
CA PHE A 133 17.65 -6.59 1.45
C PHE A 133 18.96 -6.10 2.12
N ILE A 134 19.63 -5.10 1.54
CA ILE A 134 20.85 -4.53 2.09
C ILE A 134 20.59 -3.07 2.48
N GLY A 135 20.35 -2.20 1.49
CA GLY A 135 20.22 -0.76 1.70
C GLY A 135 21.54 -0.17 2.17
N LYS A 136 22.60 -0.41 1.38
CA LYS A 136 23.98 -0.08 1.69
C LYS A 136 24.14 1.42 1.94
N ASN A 137 25.01 1.77 2.88
CA ASN A 137 25.38 3.17 3.10
C ASN A 137 25.99 3.79 1.82
N THR A 138 25.60 5.02 1.53
CA THR A 138 26.03 5.77 0.33
C THR A 138 27.06 6.84 0.64
N CYS A 139 27.28 7.19 1.91
CA CYS A 139 28.33 8.13 2.32
C CYS A 139 29.25 7.49 3.36
N LYS A 140 30.54 7.33 3.01
CA LYS A 140 31.64 6.77 3.84
C LYS A 140 31.29 5.55 4.70
N ASP A 141 30.47 4.65 4.17
CA ASP A 141 29.94 3.48 4.88
C ASP A 141 29.25 3.81 6.22
N ALA A 142 28.81 5.06 6.39
CA ALA A 142 28.29 5.60 7.65
C ALA A 142 26.84 6.08 7.55
N SER A 143 26.36 6.41 6.35
CA SER A 143 24.97 6.79 6.15
C SER A 143 24.43 6.53 4.76
N LEU A 144 23.13 6.28 4.71
CA LEU A 144 22.35 6.27 3.49
C LEU A 144 21.67 7.63 3.34
N VAL A 145 22.15 8.43 2.38
CA VAL A 145 21.66 9.80 2.11
C VAL A 145 21.49 10.10 0.62
N ASP A 146 22.23 9.38 -0.23
CA ASP A 146 21.99 9.31 -1.67
C ASP A 146 20.92 8.27 -1.98
N TYR A 147 19.87 8.69 -2.68
CA TYR A 147 18.74 7.82 -2.98
C TYR A 147 18.40 7.80 -4.46
N LEU A 148 17.93 6.65 -4.93
CA LEU A 148 17.10 6.53 -6.11
C LEU A 148 15.65 6.31 -5.64
N ILE A 149 14.77 7.26 -5.97
CA ILE A 149 13.37 7.29 -5.59
C ILE A 149 12.55 7.25 -6.87
N LEU A 150 11.60 6.33 -6.97
CA LEU A 150 10.91 5.98 -8.22
C LEU A 150 9.39 5.98 -8.04
N SER A 151 8.65 6.34 -9.08
CA SER A 151 7.23 5.98 -9.15
C SER A 151 7.06 4.45 -9.31
N PRO A 152 5.92 3.85 -8.94
CA PRO A 152 5.73 2.40 -8.95
C PRO A 152 5.99 1.75 -10.31
N ASP A 153 5.57 2.40 -11.40
CA ASP A 153 5.76 1.91 -12.77
C ASP A 153 7.25 1.86 -13.18
N MET A 154 8.07 2.77 -12.63
CA MET A 154 9.50 2.82 -12.91
C MET A 154 10.27 1.62 -12.36
N PHE A 155 9.75 0.94 -11.33
CA PHE A 155 10.39 -0.28 -10.78
C PHE A 155 10.50 -1.39 -11.83
N ASP A 156 9.56 -1.47 -12.78
CA ASP A 156 9.59 -2.47 -13.86
C ASP A 156 10.64 -2.19 -14.93
N LEU A 157 11.10 -0.95 -14.99
CA LEU A 157 12.03 -0.50 -16.00
C LEU A 157 13.47 -0.63 -15.50
N VAL A 158 13.71 -0.69 -14.19
CA VAL A 158 15.06 -0.87 -13.64
C VAL A 158 15.57 -2.27 -13.92
N MET A 159 16.69 -2.37 -14.62
CA MET A 159 17.35 -3.64 -14.96
C MET A 159 18.50 -3.99 -14.02
N GLU A 160 19.19 -2.97 -13.53
CA GLU A 160 20.32 -3.09 -12.61
C GLU A 160 20.22 -1.95 -11.60
N PHE A 161 20.53 -2.24 -10.33
CA PHE A 161 20.63 -1.26 -9.26
C PHE A 161 21.70 -1.72 -8.26
N GLU A 162 22.77 -0.96 -8.14
CA GLU A 162 23.93 -1.31 -7.31
C GLU A 162 24.55 -0.07 -6.67
N ILE A 163 24.96 -0.22 -5.40
CA ILE A 163 25.80 0.75 -4.69
C ILE A 163 27.20 0.18 -4.61
N PHE A 164 28.13 0.75 -5.37
CA PHE A 164 29.52 0.32 -5.39
C PHE A 164 30.23 0.65 -4.06
N ASP A 165 31.39 0.05 -3.84
CA ASP A 165 32.27 0.45 -2.74
C ASP A 165 32.84 1.86 -2.99
N PHE A 166 33.21 2.54 -1.91
CA PHE A 166 33.81 3.87 -2.00
C PHE A 166 35.05 3.87 -2.89
N ASP A 167 35.04 4.72 -3.91
CA ASP A 167 36.20 4.96 -4.78
C ASP A 167 36.71 6.41 -4.58
N PRO A 168 37.89 6.60 -3.94
CA PRO A 168 38.45 7.93 -3.69
C PRO A 168 38.84 8.68 -4.98
N THR A 169 38.81 8.04 -6.14
CA THR A 169 39.04 8.68 -7.45
C THR A 169 37.78 9.30 -8.04
N LEU A 170 36.60 8.87 -7.60
CA LEU A 170 35.29 9.33 -8.08
C LEU A 170 34.61 10.30 -7.11
N SER A 171 34.85 10.15 -5.81
CA SER A 171 34.30 11.02 -4.77
C SER A 171 35.23 11.12 -3.56
N ASP A 172 35.10 12.19 -2.79
CA ASP A 172 35.78 12.36 -1.50
C ASP A 172 34.98 11.74 -0.33
N VAL A 173 33.67 11.53 -0.50
CA VAL A 173 32.79 11.02 0.55
C VAL A 173 31.67 10.06 0.11
N HIS A 174 31.22 10.08 -1.14
CA HIS A 174 30.05 9.31 -1.60
C HIS A 174 30.45 8.05 -2.39
N ASN A 175 29.65 6.99 -2.22
CA ASN A 175 29.71 5.76 -3.00
C ASN A 175 29.01 5.97 -4.35
N GLN A 176 29.51 5.33 -5.40
CA GLN A 176 28.84 5.39 -6.70
C GLN A 176 27.53 4.59 -6.65
N MET A 177 26.41 5.28 -6.89
CA MET A 177 25.11 4.65 -7.13
C MET A 177 24.91 4.46 -8.63
N HIS A 178 24.65 3.23 -9.05
CA HIS A 178 24.44 2.85 -10.44
C HIS A 178 23.07 2.22 -10.65
N PHE A 179 22.41 2.63 -11.73
CA PHE A 179 21.20 1.97 -12.20
C PHE A 179 21.07 2.06 -13.72
N SER A 180 20.34 1.12 -14.29
CA SER A 180 20.03 1.09 -15.73
C SER A 180 18.55 0.83 -15.97
N LEU A 181 18.02 1.36 -17.08
CA LEU A 181 16.61 1.28 -17.43
C LEU A 181 16.40 0.57 -18.76
N CYS A 182 15.38 -0.29 -18.85
CA CYS A 182 14.89 -0.89 -20.09
C CYS A 182 13.66 -0.15 -20.59
N ILE A 183 13.76 0.45 -21.77
CA ILE A 183 12.66 1.19 -22.40
C ILE A 183 12.38 0.57 -23.77
N THR A 184 11.80 -0.64 -23.82
CA THR A 184 11.40 -1.26 -25.10
C THR A 184 9.99 -1.87 -25.08
N HIS A 185 9.19 -1.49 -26.08
CA HIS A 185 7.96 -2.18 -26.49
C HIS A 185 8.28 -3.63 -26.89
N LYS A 186 7.38 -4.56 -26.57
CA LYS A 186 7.41 -5.99 -26.99
C LYS A 186 7.86 -6.14 -28.46
N ASN A 187 8.78 -7.09 -28.67
CA ASN A 187 9.36 -7.57 -29.94
C ASN A 187 10.52 -6.73 -30.53
N TYR A 188 11.64 -6.66 -29.80
CA TYR A 188 12.91 -6.90 -30.47
C TYR A 188 13.23 -8.38 -30.32
N THR A 189 12.94 -9.16 -31.37
CA THR A 189 13.69 -10.38 -31.61
C THR A 189 15.16 -9.99 -31.61
N ASP A 190 15.91 -10.65 -30.76
CA ASP A 190 17.37 -10.56 -30.68
C ASP A 190 17.94 -11.07 -32.01
N GLN A 191 17.87 -10.24 -33.06
CA GLN A 191 18.85 -10.33 -34.11
C GLN A 191 20.14 -9.91 -33.45
N GLN A 192 20.90 -10.92 -33.03
CA GLN A 192 22.34 -10.83 -32.85
C GLN A 192 22.97 -10.24 -34.12
N ASN A 193 22.86 -8.94 -34.31
CA ASN A 193 23.85 -8.18 -35.02
C ASN A 193 25.03 -8.10 -34.06
N LYS A 194 25.86 -9.16 -34.09
CA LYS A 194 27.29 -9.06 -33.81
C LYS A 194 27.88 -8.02 -34.76
N LYS A 195 27.62 -6.74 -34.52
CA LYS A 195 28.57 -5.71 -34.89
C LYS A 195 29.75 -5.96 -33.97
N ASN A 196 30.81 -6.51 -34.55
CA ASN A 196 32.11 -6.58 -33.91
C ASN A 196 32.54 -5.14 -33.64
N ASN A 197 32.08 -4.55 -32.54
CA ASN A 197 32.58 -3.27 -32.08
C ASN A 197 34.02 -3.49 -31.63
N THR A 198 34.95 -2.97 -32.41
CA THR A 198 36.35 -2.87 -32.06
C THR A 198 36.50 -1.71 -31.07
N TYR A 199 36.81 -2.02 -29.81
CA TYR A 199 37.03 -1.01 -28.77
C TYR A 199 38.52 -0.71 -28.63
N VAL A 200 38.87 0.57 -28.52
CA VAL A 200 40.21 1.00 -28.12
C VAL A 200 40.22 1.10 -26.59
N ARG A 201 41.01 0.28 -25.91
CA ARG A 201 41.11 0.31 -24.44
C ARG A 201 41.95 1.51 -24.00
N TRP A 202 41.44 2.31 -23.07
CA TRP A 202 42.19 3.43 -22.48
C TRP A 202 43.54 2.97 -21.95
N ASN A 203 44.60 3.71 -22.31
CA ASN A 203 45.96 3.46 -21.84
C ASN A 203 46.47 4.68 -21.08
N THR A 204 46.44 4.60 -19.74
CA THR A 204 46.85 5.68 -18.84
C THR A 204 48.27 6.18 -19.11
N ASN A 205 49.18 5.32 -19.58
CA ASN A 205 50.56 5.69 -19.87
C ASN A 205 50.71 6.57 -21.13
N LYS A 206 49.66 6.67 -21.95
CA LYS A 206 49.61 7.46 -23.18
C LYS A 206 48.64 8.64 -23.09
N ALA A 207 48.16 8.99 -21.90
CA ALA A 207 47.21 10.09 -21.71
C ALA A 207 47.72 11.44 -22.25
N HIS A 208 49.03 11.70 -22.13
CA HIS A 208 49.65 12.92 -22.67
C HIS A 208 49.65 12.92 -24.22
N GLU A 209 49.94 11.79 -24.84
CA GLU A 209 49.93 11.61 -26.30
C GLU A 209 48.50 11.75 -26.85
N PHE A 210 47.50 11.19 -26.15
CA PHE A 210 46.08 11.38 -26.48
C PHE A 210 45.67 12.86 -26.42
N THR A 211 46.06 13.57 -25.35
CA THR A 211 45.74 15.00 -25.19
C THR A 211 46.39 15.84 -26.29
N GLN A 212 47.62 15.49 -26.69
CA GLN A 212 48.32 16.17 -27.77
C GLN A 212 47.63 15.95 -29.13
N VAL A 213 47.27 14.70 -29.46
CA VAL A 213 46.53 14.39 -30.71
C VAL A 213 45.18 15.11 -30.74
N LEU A 214 44.45 15.12 -29.62
CA LEU A 214 43.17 15.84 -29.52
C LEU A 214 43.34 17.35 -29.72
N SER A 215 44.45 17.91 -29.23
CA SER A 215 44.76 19.34 -29.35
C SER A 215 45.20 19.74 -30.76
N ASP A 216 45.77 18.80 -31.52
CA ASP A 216 46.21 19.00 -32.90
C ASP A 216 45.06 18.86 -33.92
N ASP A 217 43.96 18.16 -33.57
CA ASP A 217 42.73 18.06 -34.39
C ASP A 217 41.79 19.26 -34.15
N THR A 218 42.31 20.46 -34.41
CA THR A 218 41.58 21.71 -34.21
C THR A 218 40.34 21.86 -35.09
N ASP A 219 40.30 21.21 -36.25
CA ASP A 219 39.22 21.41 -37.23
C ASP A 219 37.92 20.73 -36.78
N ALA A 220 37.99 19.49 -36.28
CA ALA A 220 36.81 18.78 -35.78
C ALA A 220 36.27 19.40 -34.48
N LEU A 221 37.16 19.81 -33.56
CA LEU A 221 36.76 20.49 -32.32
C LEU A 221 36.15 21.87 -32.58
N ASN A 222 36.68 22.63 -33.55
CA ASN A 222 36.11 23.92 -33.93
C ASN A 222 34.75 23.76 -34.64
N LEU A 223 34.55 22.70 -35.43
CA LEU A 223 33.27 22.39 -36.05
C LEU A 223 32.20 22.06 -34.99
N ILE A 224 32.52 21.18 -34.03
CA ILE A 224 31.63 20.85 -32.91
C ILE A 224 31.31 22.10 -32.08
N LYS A 225 32.32 22.94 -31.80
CA LYS A 225 32.14 24.19 -31.06
C LYS A 225 31.25 25.19 -31.82
N HIS A 226 31.44 25.34 -33.12
CA HIS A 226 30.60 26.20 -33.96
C HIS A 226 29.17 25.67 -34.09
N THR A 227 28.97 24.35 -34.12
CA THR A 227 27.65 23.73 -34.07
C THR A 227 26.98 23.99 -32.72
N LEU A 228 27.73 23.88 -31.61
CA LEU A 228 27.26 24.22 -30.26
C LEU A 228 26.86 25.69 -30.12
N GLU A 229 27.64 26.62 -30.67
CA GLU A 229 27.38 28.06 -30.63
C GLU A 229 26.18 28.48 -31.49
N ASN A 230 25.79 27.69 -32.49
CA ASN A 230 24.65 27.95 -33.37
C ASN A 230 23.35 27.25 -32.94
N PHE A 231 23.35 26.47 -31.85
CA PHE A 231 22.10 25.98 -31.28
C PHE A 231 21.32 27.15 -30.68
N GLN A 232 20.28 27.61 -31.39
CA GLN A 232 19.31 28.53 -30.80
C GLN A 232 18.49 27.79 -29.74
N THR A 233 18.43 28.37 -28.54
CA THR A 233 17.92 27.75 -27.30
C THR A 233 16.46 27.28 -27.35
N GLU A 234 15.69 27.66 -28.36
CA GLU A 234 14.24 27.36 -28.46
C GLU A 234 13.88 26.29 -29.51
N SER A 235 14.83 25.71 -30.26
CA SER A 235 14.50 24.82 -31.40
C SER A 235 15.41 23.61 -31.61
N VAL A 236 16.10 23.11 -30.57
CA VAL A 236 16.99 21.94 -30.70
C VAL A 236 16.19 20.64 -30.71
N THR A 237 16.37 19.82 -31.75
CA THR A 237 15.71 18.52 -31.88
C THR A 237 16.56 17.36 -31.33
N PRO A 238 15.96 16.25 -30.87
CA PRO A 238 16.71 15.08 -30.40
C PRO A 238 17.67 14.49 -31.45
N LEU A 239 17.34 14.60 -32.74
CA LEU A 239 18.21 14.13 -33.82
C LEU A 239 19.50 14.94 -33.90
N GLN A 240 19.41 16.27 -33.77
CA GLN A 240 20.59 17.13 -33.77
C GLN A 240 21.50 16.89 -32.56
N VAL A 241 20.92 16.56 -31.40
CA VAL A 241 21.69 16.16 -30.21
C VAL A 241 22.40 14.83 -30.43
N ASN A 242 21.70 13.83 -30.98
CA ASN A 242 22.29 12.53 -31.27
C ASN A 242 23.41 12.61 -32.33
N ASP A 243 23.23 13.42 -33.37
CA ASP A 243 24.23 13.64 -34.41
C ASP A 243 25.49 14.31 -33.83
N LEU A 244 25.32 15.31 -32.96
CA LEU A 244 26.43 15.95 -32.25
C LEU A 244 27.17 14.97 -31.33
N ILE A 245 26.45 14.17 -30.55
CA ILE A 245 27.04 13.16 -29.65
C ILE A 245 27.83 12.13 -30.47
N SER A 246 27.29 11.72 -31.61
CA SER A 246 27.95 10.79 -32.53
C SER A 246 29.24 11.39 -33.10
N GLU A 247 29.20 12.66 -33.52
CA GLU A 247 30.37 13.38 -34.04
C GLU A 247 31.47 13.53 -32.98
N LEU A 248 31.10 13.94 -31.75
CA LEU A 248 32.03 14.01 -30.62
C LEU A 248 32.62 12.62 -30.28
N GLY A 249 31.79 11.58 -30.30
CA GLY A 249 32.22 10.20 -30.10
C GLY A 249 33.25 9.76 -31.13
N ASN A 250 33.05 10.10 -32.41
CA ASN A 250 33.98 9.78 -33.48
C ASN A 250 35.32 10.51 -33.30
N VAL A 251 35.32 11.79 -32.96
CA VAL A 251 36.56 12.55 -32.67
C VAL A 251 37.37 11.89 -31.56
N LEU A 252 36.72 11.48 -30.47
CA LEU A 252 37.40 10.80 -29.36
C LEU A 252 37.92 9.42 -29.76
N LEU A 253 37.18 8.66 -30.58
CA LEU A 253 37.59 7.34 -31.06
C LEU A 253 38.74 7.41 -32.06
N ASP A 254 38.74 8.39 -32.96
CA ASP A 254 39.83 8.61 -33.92
C ASP A 254 41.10 9.11 -33.21
N THR A 255 40.93 10.00 -32.23
CA THR A 255 42.02 10.43 -31.34
C THR A 255 42.60 9.23 -30.58
N ALA A 256 41.74 8.39 -30.00
CA ALA A 256 42.15 7.18 -29.26
C ALA A 256 42.87 6.19 -30.17
N SER A 257 42.36 5.97 -31.38
CA SER A 257 42.95 5.07 -32.38
C SER A 257 44.33 5.56 -32.84
N THR A 258 44.48 6.87 -32.97
CA THR A 258 45.75 7.51 -33.36
C THR A 258 46.78 7.48 -32.23
N ALA A 259 46.37 7.81 -30.99
CA ALA A 259 47.27 7.85 -29.85
C ALA A 259 47.64 6.44 -29.33
N PHE A 260 46.68 5.52 -29.27
CA PHE A 260 46.87 4.19 -28.67
C PHE A 260 47.21 3.11 -29.71
N GLY A 261 47.01 3.38 -31.00
CA GLY A 261 47.17 2.43 -32.11
C GLY A 261 45.85 1.73 -32.49
N PRO A 262 45.77 1.05 -33.65
CA PRO A 262 44.55 0.41 -34.12
C PRO A 262 44.06 -0.65 -33.14
N ALA A 263 42.74 -0.76 -32.96
CA ALA A 263 42.10 -1.72 -32.06
C ALA A 263 42.61 -3.15 -32.32
N GLY A 264 43.43 -3.68 -31.42
CA GLY A 264 43.92 -5.05 -31.51
C GLY A 264 42.76 -6.03 -31.37
N LYS A 265 42.59 -6.94 -32.34
CA LYS A 265 41.78 -8.15 -32.16
C LYS A 265 42.49 -9.07 -31.18
N GLN A 266 42.20 -8.96 -29.88
CA GLN A 266 42.45 -10.05 -28.95
C GLN A 266 41.15 -10.81 -28.70
N PRO A 267 41.15 -12.15 -28.75
CA PRO A 267 39.98 -12.93 -28.32
C PRO A 267 39.70 -12.61 -26.85
N ARG A 268 38.41 -12.57 -26.48
CA ARG A 268 38.00 -12.64 -25.07
C ARG A 268 38.74 -13.84 -24.47
N ASN A 269 39.48 -13.62 -23.38
CA ASN A 269 39.94 -14.72 -22.56
C ASN A 269 38.72 -15.60 -22.27
N ASP A 270 38.79 -16.87 -22.67
CA ASP A 270 37.78 -17.85 -22.32
C ASP A 270 37.56 -17.77 -20.81
N ILE A 271 36.30 -17.59 -20.44
CA ILE A 271 35.84 -17.70 -19.06
C ILE A 271 36.34 -19.06 -18.57
N ASN A 272 37.19 -19.07 -17.55
CA ASN A 272 37.69 -20.31 -16.97
C ASN A 272 36.50 -21.09 -16.39
N LEU A 273 36.03 -22.10 -17.14
CA LEU A 273 34.77 -22.80 -16.89
C LEU A 273 34.78 -23.53 -15.53
N GLU A 274 35.95 -23.93 -15.04
CA GLU A 274 36.14 -24.51 -13.71
C GLU A 274 35.79 -23.52 -12.60
N ASN A 275 36.18 -22.25 -12.72
CA ASN A 275 35.85 -21.20 -11.73
C ASN A 275 34.36 -20.84 -11.74
N LEU A 276 33.65 -21.08 -12.84
CA LEU A 276 32.23 -20.78 -12.95
C LEU A 276 31.38 -21.90 -12.34
N LEU A 277 31.79 -23.16 -12.53
CA LEU A 277 31.18 -24.32 -11.88
C LEU A 277 31.33 -24.27 -10.35
N ASP A 278 32.51 -23.89 -9.84
CA ASP A 278 32.76 -23.77 -8.40
C ASP A 278 31.91 -22.65 -7.76
N ARG A 279 31.71 -21.56 -8.51
CA ARG A 279 30.78 -20.47 -8.12
C ARG A 279 29.33 -20.90 -8.18
N MET A 280 28.93 -21.68 -9.19
CA MET A 280 27.57 -22.22 -9.29
C MET A 280 27.26 -23.16 -8.11
N GLU A 281 28.16 -24.07 -7.76
CA GLU A 281 27.99 -24.96 -6.59
C GLU A 281 27.90 -24.16 -5.29
N THR A 282 28.67 -23.06 -5.18
CA THR A 282 28.59 -22.14 -4.04
C THR A 282 27.23 -21.41 -3.97
N TYR A 283 26.67 -21.03 -5.12
CA TYR A 283 25.35 -20.39 -5.18
C TYR A 283 24.21 -21.38 -4.89
N GLU A 284 24.29 -22.61 -5.40
CA GLU A 284 23.29 -23.66 -5.09
C GLU A 284 23.22 -23.94 -3.58
N LYS A 285 24.37 -23.99 -2.90
CA LYS A 285 24.42 -24.12 -1.42
C LYS A 285 23.82 -22.91 -0.69
N LYS A 286 23.99 -21.69 -1.23
CA LYS A 286 23.36 -20.48 -0.67
C LYS A 286 21.85 -20.47 -0.90
N ILE A 287 21.39 -20.87 -2.07
CA ILE A 287 19.96 -20.98 -2.41
C ILE A 287 19.28 -21.99 -1.49
N ALA A 288 19.85 -23.19 -1.34
CA ALA A 288 19.29 -24.21 -0.43
C ALA A 288 19.21 -23.73 1.03
N LYS A 289 20.19 -22.94 1.48
CA LYS A 289 20.15 -22.33 2.81
C LYS A 289 19.03 -21.29 2.94
N LEU A 290 18.83 -20.46 1.93
CA LEU A 290 17.76 -19.46 1.89
C LEU A 290 16.37 -20.12 1.83
N GLU A 291 16.21 -21.20 1.06
CA GLU A 291 14.96 -21.98 0.98
C GLU A 291 14.60 -22.56 2.35
N MET A 292 15.56 -23.13 3.09
CA MET A 292 15.34 -23.58 4.46
C MET A 292 14.96 -22.43 5.41
N GLU A 293 15.49 -21.23 5.20
CA GLU A 293 15.21 -20.06 6.02
C GLU A 293 13.82 -19.47 5.73
N VAL A 294 13.38 -19.49 4.47
CA VAL A 294 12.01 -19.18 4.06
C VAL A 294 11.00 -20.16 4.66
N GLU A 295 11.30 -21.47 4.65
CA GLU A 295 10.43 -22.47 5.26
C GLU A 295 10.39 -22.36 6.79
N ARG A 296 11.51 -21.97 7.41
CA ARG A 296 11.50 -21.62 8.84
C ARG A 296 10.64 -20.38 9.12
N MET A 297 10.69 -19.38 8.24
CA MET A 297 9.86 -18.18 8.39
C MET A 297 8.37 -18.46 8.22
N SER A 298 7.96 -19.35 7.31
CA SER A 298 6.55 -19.72 7.15
C SER A 298 5.98 -20.44 8.37
N VAL A 299 6.78 -21.25 9.06
CA VAL A 299 6.41 -21.85 10.36
C VAL A 299 6.23 -20.78 11.43
N ILE A 300 7.15 -19.81 11.51
CA ILE A 300 7.06 -18.68 12.46
C ILE A 300 5.82 -17.83 12.17
N GLU A 301 5.49 -17.56 10.91
CA GLU A 301 4.28 -16.82 10.53
C GLU A 301 3.01 -17.57 10.92
N LYS A 302 2.99 -18.90 10.77
CA LYS A 302 1.88 -19.74 11.20
C LYS A 302 1.71 -19.70 12.73
N GLU A 303 2.79 -19.86 13.48
CA GLU A 303 2.77 -19.73 14.94
C GLU A 303 2.37 -18.31 15.39
N ALA A 304 2.84 -17.28 14.69
CA ALA A 304 2.46 -15.89 14.96
C ALA A 304 0.98 -15.63 14.65
N ALA A 305 0.42 -16.25 13.60
CA ALA A 305 -1.01 -16.17 13.29
C ALA A 305 -1.87 -16.82 14.37
N GLU A 306 -1.44 -17.96 14.92
CA GLU A 306 -2.08 -18.62 16.06
C GLU A 306 -2.00 -17.74 17.32
N LEU A 307 -0.86 -17.09 17.58
CA LEU A 307 -0.72 -16.14 18.70
C LEU A 307 -1.56 -14.86 18.54
N ARG A 308 -1.81 -14.39 17.30
CA ARG A 308 -2.66 -13.20 17.04
C ARG A 308 -4.12 -13.41 17.44
N GLN A 309 -4.59 -14.66 17.40
CA GLN A 309 -5.93 -15.04 17.87
C GLN A 309 -6.08 -14.90 19.39
N ILE A 310 -4.96 -14.96 20.13
CA ILE A 310 -4.96 -14.88 21.60
C ILE A 310 -4.92 -13.41 22.03
N VAL A 311 -5.89 -13.02 22.85
CA VAL A 311 -5.97 -11.69 23.44
C VAL A 311 -4.83 -11.49 24.44
N GLN A 312 -4.01 -10.46 24.22
CA GLN A 312 -2.87 -10.15 25.08
C GLN A 312 -3.24 -9.12 26.16
N VAL A 313 -4.09 -8.14 25.82
CA VAL A 313 -4.50 -7.05 26.69
C VAL A 313 -5.99 -7.23 27.03
N PRO A 314 -6.40 -7.20 28.30
CA PRO A 314 -7.81 -7.25 28.65
C PRO A 314 -8.47 -5.91 28.32
N GLY A 315 -9.73 -5.93 27.87
CA GLY A 315 -10.41 -4.69 27.51
C GLY A 315 -11.72 -4.92 26.76
N THR A 316 -12.36 -3.83 26.37
CA THR A 316 -13.52 -3.87 25.47
C THR A 316 -13.05 -3.77 24.03
N TYR A 317 -13.45 -4.73 23.21
CA TYR A 317 -13.03 -4.83 21.82
C TYR A 317 -14.22 -4.69 20.87
N ALA A 318 -14.03 -3.98 19.77
CA ALA A 318 -14.91 -4.02 18.60
C ALA A 318 -14.33 -4.98 17.56
N PHE A 319 -15.21 -5.79 16.98
CA PHE A 319 -14.91 -6.72 15.90
C PHE A 319 -15.78 -6.37 14.71
N THR A 320 -15.16 -6.25 13.56
CA THR A 320 -15.87 -6.17 12.28
C THR A 320 -15.32 -7.21 11.33
N TRP A 321 -16.21 -7.83 10.56
CA TRP A 321 -15.81 -8.74 9.50
C TRP A 321 -16.74 -8.64 8.31
N THR A 322 -16.16 -8.66 7.13
CA THR A 322 -16.89 -8.52 5.86
C THR A 322 -16.56 -9.71 4.98
N VAL A 323 -17.59 -10.30 4.39
CA VAL A 323 -17.47 -11.29 3.32
C VAL A 323 -18.15 -10.74 2.09
N CYS A 324 -17.53 -10.96 0.94
CA CYS A 324 -18.11 -10.68 -0.37
C CYS A 324 -18.09 -11.94 -1.23
N ALA A 325 -19.18 -12.18 -1.96
CA ALA A 325 -19.29 -13.21 -2.97
C ALA A 325 -19.36 -12.55 -4.36
N SER A 326 -18.57 -13.05 -5.32
CA SER A 326 -18.54 -12.59 -6.71
C SER A 326 -18.98 -13.70 -7.65
N GLY A 327 -19.84 -13.35 -8.61
CA GLY A 327 -20.61 -14.24 -9.48
C GLY A 327 -19.88 -15.21 -10.42
N ASP A 328 -18.96 -16.04 -9.95
CA ASP A 328 -18.49 -17.21 -10.74
C ASP A 328 -19.20 -18.52 -10.34
N VAL A 329 -20.00 -18.54 -9.27
CA VAL A 329 -20.80 -19.71 -8.83
C VAL A 329 -21.84 -19.32 -7.77
N ASN A 330 -22.99 -20.04 -7.71
CA ASN A 330 -23.92 -20.02 -6.57
C ASN A 330 -23.13 -20.20 -5.27
N SER A 331 -22.89 -19.11 -4.54
CA SER A 331 -22.01 -19.10 -3.39
C SER A 331 -22.74 -18.55 -2.18
N GLU A 332 -23.27 -19.47 -1.39
CA GLU A 332 -23.79 -19.22 -0.06
C GLU A 332 -22.60 -19.25 0.92
N ILE A 333 -22.23 -18.10 1.48
CA ILE A 333 -21.11 -17.97 2.41
C ILE A 333 -21.60 -17.42 3.75
N GLY A 334 -21.60 -18.26 4.78
CA GLY A 334 -21.77 -17.83 6.16
C GLY A 334 -20.44 -17.65 6.87
N VAL A 335 -20.24 -16.58 7.64
CA VAL A 335 -19.05 -16.40 8.49
C VAL A 335 -19.46 -16.03 9.92
N GLU A 336 -18.92 -16.77 10.87
CA GLU A 336 -19.13 -16.58 12.30
C GLU A 336 -17.91 -15.93 12.97
N LEU A 337 -18.16 -15.00 13.88
CA LEU A 337 -17.18 -14.58 14.89
C LEU A 337 -17.26 -15.51 16.10
N VAL A 338 -16.13 -16.12 16.44
CA VAL A 338 -16.01 -17.07 17.55
C VAL A 338 -15.06 -16.54 18.61
N ILE A 339 -15.54 -16.51 19.86
CA ILE A 339 -14.76 -16.17 21.05
C ILE A 339 -14.84 -17.37 21.99
N ASP A 340 -13.70 -17.94 22.38
CA ASP A 340 -13.62 -19.13 23.25
C ASP A 340 -14.56 -20.28 22.87
N ASN A 341 -14.60 -20.59 21.57
CA ASN A 341 -15.47 -21.61 20.94
C ASN A 341 -16.98 -21.32 20.98
N LYS A 342 -17.40 -20.12 21.39
CA LYS A 342 -18.80 -19.68 21.33
C LYS A 342 -18.98 -18.68 20.18
N VAL A 343 -20.08 -18.79 19.46
CA VAL A 343 -20.43 -17.85 18.38
C VAL A 343 -21.05 -16.60 19.00
N HIS A 344 -20.52 -15.43 18.66
CA HIS A 344 -21.00 -14.12 19.12
C HIS A 344 -21.58 -13.26 17.99
N GLY A 345 -21.36 -13.63 16.74
CA GLY A 345 -22.03 -13.02 15.60
C GLY A 345 -21.90 -13.88 14.34
N SER A 346 -22.80 -13.67 13.40
CA SER A 346 -22.87 -14.39 12.14
C SER A 346 -23.33 -13.46 11.03
N ILE A 347 -22.68 -13.56 9.88
CA ILE A 347 -23.11 -12.95 8.63
C ILE A 347 -23.31 -14.01 7.57
N TYR A 348 -24.13 -13.67 6.59
CA TYR A 348 -24.46 -14.50 5.46
C TYR A 348 -24.46 -13.64 4.19
N VAL A 349 -23.89 -14.18 3.11
CA VAL A 349 -23.97 -13.65 1.76
C VAL A 349 -24.48 -14.76 0.85
N ASP A 350 -25.43 -14.40 0.00
CA ASP A 350 -25.87 -15.22 -1.11
C ASP A 350 -25.54 -14.51 -2.42
N SER A 351 -25.17 -15.28 -3.44
CA SER A 351 -24.97 -14.78 -4.80
C SER A 351 -25.58 -15.79 -5.75
N GLU A 352 -26.77 -15.48 -6.26
CA GLU A 352 -27.54 -16.39 -7.11
C GLU A 352 -27.19 -16.29 -8.60
N THR A 353 -26.60 -15.17 -9.05
CA THR A 353 -26.33 -14.92 -10.47
C THR A 353 -24.88 -14.53 -10.78
N HIS A 354 -24.46 -14.77 -12.02
CA HIS A 354 -23.10 -14.47 -12.49
C HIS A 354 -22.79 -12.96 -12.65
N THR A 355 -23.73 -12.10 -12.30
CA THR A 355 -23.64 -10.64 -12.47
C THR A 355 -23.77 -9.88 -11.16
N GLU A 356 -24.03 -10.59 -10.06
CA GLU A 356 -24.22 -10.00 -8.75
C GLU A 356 -22.95 -10.12 -7.91
N GLU A 357 -22.68 -9.04 -7.19
CA GLU A 357 -21.68 -9.00 -6.13
C GLU A 357 -22.41 -8.57 -4.86
N HIS A 358 -22.45 -9.46 -3.88
CA HIS A 358 -23.09 -9.20 -2.59
C HIS A 358 -22.03 -9.24 -1.50
N CYS A 359 -22.13 -8.31 -0.55
CA CYS A 359 -21.26 -8.25 0.62
C CYS A 359 -22.11 -8.15 1.88
N SER A 360 -21.66 -8.83 2.94
CA SER A 360 -22.27 -8.72 4.26
C SER A 360 -21.20 -8.38 5.27
N THR A 361 -21.53 -7.50 6.23
CA THR A 361 -20.61 -7.03 7.27
C THR A 361 -21.22 -7.27 8.64
N GLY A 362 -20.46 -7.92 9.52
CA GLY A 362 -20.83 -8.23 10.88
C GLY A 362 -20.10 -7.31 11.84
N PHE A 363 -20.77 -6.95 12.94
CA PHE A 363 -20.18 -6.10 13.97
C PHE A 363 -20.58 -6.58 15.36
N VAL A 364 -19.59 -6.74 16.25
CA VAL A 364 -19.79 -7.15 17.64
C VAL A 364 -18.85 -6.37 18.54
N ILE A 365 -19.35 -5.90 19.69
CA ILE A 365 -18.50 -5.41 20.78
C ILE A 365 -18.54 -6.43 21.91
N HIS A 366 -17.38 -6.85 22.39
CA HIS A 366 -17.27 -7.81 23.50
C HIS A 366 -16.13 -7.43 24.45
N THR A 367 -16.27 -7.75 25.73
CA THR A 367 -15.19 -7.57 26.71
C THR A 367 -14.38 -8.85 26.80
N LEU A 368 -13.06 -8.75 26.63
CA LEU A 368 -12.14 -9.87 26.61
C LEU A 368 -11.14 -9.79 27.76
N LYS A 369 -10.64 -10.94 28.16
CA LYS A 369 -9.54 -11.11 29.11
C LYS A 369 -8.28 -11.57 28.38
N THR A 370 -7.12 -11.34 29.00
CA THR A 370 -5.87 -11.93 28.52
C THR A 370 -6.00 -13.45 28.47
N GLY A 371 -5.70 -14.03 27.31
CA GLY A 371 -5.79 -15.47 27.06
C GLY A 371 -7.04 -15.91 26.30
N ASP A 372 -8.08 -15.07 26.19
CA ASP A 372 -9.25 -15.38 25.37
C ASP A 372 -8.84 -15.56 23.91
N VAL A 373 -9.46 -16.51 23.20
CA VAL A 373 -9.14 -16.83 21.80
C VAL A 373 -10.24 -16.35 20.89
N VAL A 374 -9.88 -15.54 19.90
CA VAL A 374 -10.83 -14.97 18.93
C VAL A 374 -10.41 -15.30 17.50
N TYR A 375 -11.36 -15.82 16.72
CA TYR A 375 -11.18 -16.14 15.32
C TYR A 375 -12.52 -16.10 14.58
N THR A 376 -12.46 -16.10 13.25
CA THR A 376 -13.64 -16.28 12.41
C THR A 376 -13.64 -17.65 11.75
N ARG A 377 -14.83 -18.16 11.47
CA ARG A 377 -15.02 -19.49 10.88
C ARG A 377 -16.12 -19.45 9.83
N SER A 378 -15.87 -20.06 8.67
CA SER A 378 -16.87 -20.26 7.64
C SER A 378 -17.88 -21.35 8.02
N GLN A 379 -19.16 -21.11 7.70
CA GLN A 379 -20.23 -22.09 7.77
C GLN A 379 -20.31 -22.82 6.42
N GLY A 380 -19.77 -24.04 6.32
CA GLY A 380 -19.87 -24.88 5.11
C GLY A 380 -18.53 -25.18 4.44
N ALA A 381 -18.50 -26.25 3.64
CA ALA A 381 -17.33 -26.69 2.89
C ALA A 381 -17.48 -26.23 1.43
N GLY A 382 -16.73 -25.22 0.99
CA GLY A 382 -16.77 -24.90 -0.44
C GLY A 382 -15.96 -23.70 -0.90
N HIS A 383 -16.24 -22.50 -0.40
CA HIS A 383 -15.73 -21.28 -1.05
C HIS A 383 -15.31 -20.22 -0.02
N GLU A 384 -14.02 -19.89 -0.02
CA GLU A 384 -13.50 -18.69 0.64
C GLU A 384 -13.67 -17.51 -0.32
N GLY A 385 -14.78 -16.78 -0.20
CA GLY A 385 -14.86 -15.41 -0.72
C GLY A 385 -13.84 -14.53 0.00
N ASN A 386 -13.45 -13.40 -0.60
CA ASN A 386 -12.56 -12.44 0.04
C ASN A 386 -13.14 -12.02 1.40
N SER A 387 -12.51 -12.48 2.48
CA SER A 387 -12.97 -12.28 3.85
C SER A 387 -12.01 -11.37 4.59
N ARG A 388 -12.49 -10.22 5.06
CA ARG A 388 -11.71 -9.27 5.88
C ARG A 388 -12.19 -9.33 7.32
N HIS A 389 -11.24 -9.30 8.27
CA HIS A 389 -11.51 -9.35 9.70
C HIS A 389 -10.65 -8.32 10.42
N GLN A 390 -11.27 -7.46 11.22
CA GLN A 390 -10.56 -6.44 12.01
C GLN A 390 -11.00 -6.50 13.47
N ARG A 391 -10.03 -6.24 14.37
CA ARG A 391 -10.21 -6.20 15.83
C ARG A 391 -9.61 -4.91 16.36
N PHE A 392 -10.41 -4.13 17.08
CA PHE A 392 -10.01 -2.87 17.69
C PHE A 392 -10.16 -2.96 19.21
N LEU A 393 -9.14 -2.54 19.95
CA LEU A 393 -9.27 -2.28 21.38
C LEU A 393 -9.90 -0.89 21.55
N LEU A 394 -11.11 -0.84 22.12
CA LEU A 394 -11.84 0.42 22.34
C LEU A 394 -11.42 1.10 23.63
N ASP A 395 -11.24 0.32 24.70
CA ASP A 395 -10.83 0.82 26.01
C ASP A 395 -10.11 -0.28 26.81
N GLU A 396 -9.04 0.10 27.50
CA GLU A 396 -8.31 -0.71 28.48
C GLU A 396 -8.93 -0.63 29.89
N GLY A 397 -9.86 0.30 30.11
CA GLY A 397 -10.57 0.59 31.37
C GLY A 397 -12.11 0.56 31.26
N PRO A 398 -12.84 1.06 32.27
CA PRO A 398 -14.31 1.08 32.27
C PRO A 398 -14.83 2.18 31.34
N GLY A 399 -14.90 1.87 30.05
CA GLY A 399 -15.52 2.71 29.02
C GLY A 399 -17.04 2.68 29.06
N VAL A 400 -17.68 3.19 28.00
CA VAL A 400 -19.11 3.02 27.78
C VAL A 400 -19.30 2.36 26.42
N ALA A 401 -19.87 1.16 26.42
CA ALA A 401 -20.14 0.42 25.21
C ALA A 401 -21.28 -0.57 25.42
N PHE A 402 -22.10 -0.78 24.39
CA PHE A 402 -23.05 -1.87 24.36
C PHE A 402 -23.09 -2.54 22.98
N SER A 403 -23.46 -3.81 22.98
CA SER A 403 -23.78 -4.56 21.78
C SER A 403 -24.89 -5.53 22.12
N ALA A 404 -25.97 -5.47 21.34
CA ALA A 404 -27.14 -6.31 21.53
C ALA A 404 -27.67 -6.79 20.18
N TYR A 405 -28.33 -7.94 20.19
CA TYR A 405 -28.98 -8.50 19.01
C TYR A 405 -30.35 -9.08 19.36
N LYS A 406 -31.18 -9.28 18.34
CA LYS A 406 -32.49 -9.94 18.53
C LYS A 406 -32.32 -11.46 18.59
N SER A 407 -32.81 -12.10 19.64
CA SER A 407 -32.66 -13.55 19.83
C SER A 407 -33.31 -14.44 18.76
N ALA A 408 -34.37 -13.97 18.12
CA ALA A 408 -35.15 -14.70 17.11
C ALA A 408 -35.75 -13.75 16.05
N SER A 409 -35.94 -14.26 14.83
CA SER A 409 -36.64 -13.58 13.73
C SER A 409 -38.06 -13.15 14.11
N PHE A 410 -38.57 -12.11 13.45
CA PHE A 410 -39.86 -11.49 13.78
C PHE A 410 -40.51 -10.78 12.58
N ASP A 411 -41.84 -10.85 12.49
CA ASP A 411 -42.57 -10.35 11.31
C ASP A 411 -42.79 -8.83 11.37
N ALA A 412 -42.42 -8.10 10.32
CA ALA A 412 -42.58 -6.65 10.22
C ALA A 412 -44.03 -6.14 10.48
N PRO A 413 -45.11 -6.83 10.02
CA PRO A 413 -46.49 -6.43 10.29
C PRO A 413 -46.88 -6.40 11.78
N SER A 414 -46.07 -6.99 12.66
CA SER A 414 -46.30 -6.98 14.12
C SER A 414 -46.00 -5.63 14.77
N PHE A 415 -45.26 -4.76 14.08
CA PHE A 415 -44.64 -3.56 14.64
C PHE A 415 -45.24 -2.34 13.94
N GLY A 416 -46.18 -1.65 14.60
CA GLY A 416 -46.87 -0.49 14.03
C GLY A 416 -45.94 0.64 13.55
N VAL A 417 -46.51 1.72 13.00
CA VAL A 417 -45.73 2.87 12.50
C VAL A 417 -44.79 3.41 13.59
N LYS A 418 -43.50 3.63 13.25
CA LYS A 418 -42.48 4.13 14.19
C LYS A 418 -42.28 3.26 15.44
N HIS A 419 -42.39 1.94 15.30
CA HIS A 419 -42.16 1.00 16.38
C HIS A 419 -40.69 0.94 16.79
N THR A 420 -40.40 1.01 18.09
CA THR A 420 -39.03 0.93 18.63
C THR A 420 -38.55 -0.52 18.69
N PHE A 421 -37.36 -0.79 18.14
CA PHE A 421 -36.83 -2.15 18.06
C PHE A 421 -36.19 -2.54 19.38
N ILE A 422 -36.54 -3.73 19.89
CA ILE A 422 -36.02 -4.28 21.14
C ILE A 422 -35.03 -5.40 20.82
N TYR A 423 -33.77 -5.23 21.22
CA TYR A 423 -32.71 -6.24 21.07
C TYR A 423 -32.52 -6.91 22.42
N ASP A 424 -33.22 -8.03 22.60
CA ASP A 424 -33.40 -8.70 23.90
C ASP A 424 -32.13 -9.41 24.42
N HIS A 425 -31.22 -9.80 23.53
CA HIS A 425 -29.96 -10.44 23.88
C HIS A 425 -28.82 -9.42 23.92
N VAL A 426 -28.18 -9.29 25.07
CA VAL A 426 -27.09 -8.32 25.30
C VAL A 426 -25.76 -9.05 25.39
N GLU A 427 -24.86 -8.75 24.46
CA GLU A 427 -23.49 -9.27 24.42
C GLU A 427 -22.54 -8.43 25.27
N CYS A 428 -22.70 -7.10 25.23
CA CYS A 428 -21.90 -6.15 25.99
C CYS A 428 -22.78 -5.00 26.48
N ASN A 429 -22.52 -4.50 27.69
CA ASN A 429 -23.23 -3.33 28.27
C ASN A 429 -22.37 -2.63 29.33
N VAL A 430 -21.13 -2.32 28.99
CA VAL A 430 -20.22 -1.58 29.87
C VAL A 430 -20.77 -0.16 30.06
N GLY A 431 -20.90 0.26 31.32
CA GLY A 431 -21.59 1.50 31.69
C GLY A 431 -23.11 1.36 31.89
N ASN A 432 -23.69 0.18 31.61
CA ASN A 432 -25.11 -0.15 31.83
C ASN A 432 -26.10 0.85 31.20
N GLY A 433 -25.74 1.41 30.04
CA GLY A 433 -26.57 2.41 29.36
C GLY A 433 -27.70 1.82 28.52
N TYR A 434 -27.58 0.56 28.08
CA TYR A 434 -28.58 -0.10 27.25
C TYR A 434 -29.63 -0.86 28.06
N GLU A 435 -30.90 -0.64 27.77
CA GLU A 435 -32.06 -1.29 28.40
C GLU A 435 -32.70 -2.32 27.43
N ASN A 436 -32.45 -3.62 27.67
CA ASN A 436 -32.88 -4.70 26.76
C ASN A 436 -34.39 -4.97 26.69
N PHE A 437 -35.18 -4.36 27.57
CA PHE A 437 -36.65 -4.47 27.56
C PHE A 437 -37.32 -3.30 26.84
N THR A 438 -36.60 -2.20 26.59
CA THR A 438 -37.10 -1.03 25.84
C THR A 438 -36.41 -0.83 24.50
N GLY A 439 -35.21 -1.37 24.32
CA GLY A 439 -34.38 -1.11 23.14
C GLY A 439 -33.63 0.22 23.19
N ILE A 440 -33.69 0.93 24.33
CA ILE A 440 -33.19 2.30 24.47
C ILE A 440 -31.81 2.29 25.11
N PHE A 441 -30.90 3.07 24.53
CA PHE A 441 -29.63 3.44 25.13
C PHE A 441 -29.70 4.84 25.75
N ARG A 442 -29.15 4.99 26.95
CA ARG A 442 -28.96 6.26 27.65
C ARG A 442 -27.48 6.43 28.00
N PRO A 443 -26.85 7.55 27.61
CA PRO A 443 -25.44 7.77 27.91
C PRO A 443 -25.26 7.97 29.42
N SER A 444 -24.35 7.21 30.03
CA SER A 444 -23.97 7.38 31.44
C SER A 444 -23.08 8.60 31.66
N VAL A 445 -22.40 9.07 30.61
CA VAL A 445 -21.55 10.27 30.58
C VAL A 445 -21.80 11.05 29.28
N PRO A 446 -21.67 12.39 29.28
CA PRO A 446 -21.65 13.14 28.02
C PRO A 446 -20.38 12.81 27.22
N GLY A 447 -20.46 12.92 25.90
CA GLY A 447 -19.32 12.67 25.01
C GLY A 447 -19.74 12.38 23.59
N THR A 448 -18.78 12.04 22.74
CA THR A 448 -19.01 11.66 21.34
C THR A 448 -19.10 10.14 21.23
N TYR A 449 -20.21 9.66 20.70
CA TYR A 449 -20.53 8.24 20.58
C TYR A 449 -20.62 7.83 19.11
N ALA A 450 -20.23 6.59 18.83
CA ALA A 450 -20.53 5.91 17.58
C ALA A 450 -21.66 4.90 17.79
N PHE A 451 -22.53 4.76 16.80
CA PHE A 451 -23.65 3.82 16.77
C PHE A 451 -23.67 3.07 15.45
N THR A 452 -23.95 1.78 15.51
CA THR A 452 -24.18 0.93 14.34
C THR A 452 -25.38 0.02 14.58
N TRP A 453 -26.18 -0.19 13.54
CA TRP A 453 -27.30 -1.11 13.57
C TRP A 453 -27.43 -1.84 12.25
N THR A 454 -27.68 -3.15 12.32
CA THR A 454 -27.85 -4.01 11.16
C THR A 454 -29.23 -4.65 11.20
N VAL A 455 -29.91 -4.66 10.06
CA VAL A 455 -31.22 -5.31 9.87
C VAL A 455 -31.13 -6.21 8.66
N CYS A 456 -31.59 -7.45 8.81
CA CYS A 456 -31.63 -8.43 7.74
C CYS A 456 -33.07 -8.82 7.42
N ALA A 457 -33.44 -8.80 6.15
CA ALA A 457 -34.71 -9.30 5.64
C ALA A 457 -34.60 -10.83 5.39
N SER A 458 -35.66 -11.57 5.67
CA SER A 458 -35.77 -12.96 5.17
C SER A 458 -36.23 -12.94 3.70
N GLY A 459 -35.87 -13.98 2.95
CA GLY A 459 -36.37 -14.20 1.59
C GLY A 459 -37.84 -14.64 1.48
N ASP A 460 -38.67 -14.30 2.49
CA ASP A 460 -40.13 -14.35 2.36
C ASP A 460 -40.61 -13.21 1.44
N VAL A 461 -41.83 -13.32 0.91
CA VAL A 461 -42.38 -12.39 -0.10
C VAL A 461 -42.30 -10.92 0.36
N ASN A 462 -41.66 -10.06 -0.43
CA ASN A 462 -41.64 -8.60 -0.29
C ASN A 462 -41.22 -8.11 1.11
N SER A 463 -40.13 -8.64 1.67
CA SER A 463 -39.60 -8.13 2.95
C SER A 463 -38.90 -6.78 2.75
N GLU A 464 -39.68 -5.70 2.93
CA GLU A 464 -39.24 -4.32 2.77
C GLU A 464 -39.26 -3.58 4.12
N ILE A 465 -38.08 -3.38 4.72
CA ILE A 465 -37.97 -2.80 6.06
C ILE A 465 -37.02 -1.60 6.06
N GLY A 466 -37.54 -0.46 6.48
CA GLY A 466 -36.77 0.74 6.75
C GLY A 466 -36.57 0.93 8.25
N VAL A 467 -35.33 1.19 8.69
CA VAL A 467 -34.99 1.42 10.10
C VAL A 467 -34.20 2.71 10.28
N GLU A 468 -34.67 3.55 11.21
CA GLU A 468 -34.06 4.84 11.56
C GLU A 468 -33.35 4.74 12.90
N LEU A 469 -32.16 5.37 13.00
CA LEU A 469 -31.57 5.71 14.30
C LEU A 469 -32.14 7.05 14.77
N VAL A 470 -32.71 7.04 15.97
CA VAL A 470 -33.33 8.20 16.61
C VAL A 470 -32.51 8.62 17.82
N ILE A 471 -32.15 9.90 17.87
CA ILE A 471 -31.50 10.56 19.01
C ILE A 471 -32.40 11.71 19.44
N ASP A 472 -32.86 11.70 20.69
CA ASP A 472 -33.76 12.71 21.27
C ASP A 472 -34.93 13.09 20.34
N ASN A 473 -35.68 12.08 19.88
CA ASN A 473 -36.81 12.17 18.95
C ASN A 473 -36.50 12.69 17.53
N LYS A 474 -35.23 12.96 17.20
CA LYS A 474 -34.80 13.34 15.85
C LYS A 474 -34.16 12.15 15.15
N VAL A 475 -34.35 12.05 13.84
CA VAL A 475 -33.70 11.02 13.02
C VAL A 475 -32.29 11.48 12.65
N HIS A 476 -31.30 10.62 12.86
CA HIS A 476 -29.88 10.89 12.59
C HIS A 476 -29.25 9.96 11.56
N GLY A 477 -29.91 8.83 11.27
CA GLY A 477 -29.51 7.92 10.20
C GLY A 477 -30.67 7.02 9.84
N SER A 478 -30.61 6.44 8.64
CA SER A 478 -31.67 5.59 8.09
C SER A 478 -31.07 4.54 7.18
N ILE A 479 -31.58 3.32 7.29
CA ILE A 479 -31.28 2.21 6.38
C ILE A 479 -32.58 1.67 5.79
N TYR A 480 -32.46 1.01 4.64
CA TYR A 480 -33.55 0.30 3.98
C TYR A 480 -33.02 -1.05 3.52
N VAL A 481 -33.81 -2.10 3.73
CA VAL A 481 -33.56 -3.43 3.20
C VAL A 481 -34.77 -3.87 2.40
N ASP A 482 -34.52 -4.43 1.22
CA ASP A 482 -35.52 -4.88 0.27
C ASP A 482 -35.06 -6.23 -0.29
N SER A 483 -35.88 -7.26 -0.11
CA SER A 483 -35.63 -8.60 -0.66
C SER A 483 -36.56 -8.87 -1.85
N GLU A 484 -36.52 -8.00 -2.87
CA GLU A 484 -37.43 -7.91 -4.03
C GLU A 484 -38.04 -9.23 -4.57
N THR A 485 -37.35 -10.37 -4.45
CA THR A 485 -37.78 -11.68 -4.91
C THR A 485 -37.87 -12.74 -3.80
N HIS A 486 -38.72 -13.75 -4.02
CA HIS A 486 -38.74 -14.94 -3.17
C HIS A 486 -37.42 -15.69 -3.32
N THR A 487 -36.72 -15.91 -2.20
CA THR A 487 -35.41 -16.60 -2.00
C THR A 487 -34.22 -15.72 -1.66
N GLU A 488 -34.25 -14.41 -1.91
CA GLU A 488 -33.11 -13.54 -1.63
C GLU A 488 -33.08 -13.04 -0.18
N GLU A 489 -31.90 -13.00 0.43
CA GLU A 489 -31.69 -12.46 1.76
C GLU A 489 -30.76 -11.24 1.70
N HIS A 490 -31.26 -10.10 2.16
CA HIS A 490 -30.49 -8.86 2.19
C HIS A 490 -30.31 -8.36 3.61
N CYS A 491 -29.17 -7.73 3.88
CA CYS A 491 -28.89 -7.04 5.13
C CYS A 491 -28.44 -5.61 4.83
N SER A 492 -28.89 -4.67 5.66
CA SER A 492 -28.46 -3.27 5.58
C SER A 492 -27.90 -2.84 6.94
N THR A 493 -26.80 -2.08 6.92
CA THR A 493 -26.12 -1.61 8.13
C THR A 493 -25.97 -0.10 8.08
N GLY A 494 -26.36 0.58 9.18
CA GLY A 494 -26.24 2.02 9.33
C GLY A 494 -25.16 2.38 10.33
N PHE A 495 -24.53 3.54 10.16
CA PHE A 495 -23.51 4.06 11.07
C PHE A 495 -23.71 5.56 11.32
N VAL A 496 -23.60 5.98 12.58
CA VAL A 496 -23.71 7.40 12.98
C VAL A 496 -22.73 7.70 14.10
N ILE A 497 -22.02 8.83 13.98
CA ILE A 497 -21.30 9.45 15.10
C ILE A 497 -22.10 10.66 15.59
N HIS A 498 -22.34 10.75 16.89
CA HIS A 498 -23.05 11.88 17.48
C HIS A 498 -22.57 12.21 18.89
N THR A 499 -22.54 13.50 19.21
CA THR A 499 -22.27 13.98 20.58
C THR A 499 -23.54 13.93 21.40
N LEU A 500 -23.51 13.18 22.51
CA LEU A 500 -24.61 13.04 23.44
C LEU A 500 -24.38 13.82 24.73
N LYS A 501 -25.48 14.27 25.32
CA LYS A 501 -25.56 14.90 26.63
C LYS A 501 -26.27 13.98 27.62
N THR A 502 -26.07 14.24 28.90
CA THR A 502 -26.82 13.56 29.96
C THR A 502 -28.32 13.74 29.75
N GLY A 503 -29.05 12.63 29.66
CA GLY A 503 -30.49 12.60 29.46
C GLY A 503 -30.94 12.30 28.04
N ASP A 504 -30.05 12.36 27.05
CA ASP A 504 -30.37 11.97 25.68
C ASP A 504 -30.79 10.49 25.62
N VAL A 505 -31.64 10.17 24.65
CA VAL A 505 -32.10 8.80 24.37
C VAL A 505 -31.74 8.42 22.96
N VAL A 506 -31.20 7.22 22.79
CA VAL A 506 -30.85 6.66 21.50
C VAL A 506 -31.54 5.32 21.32
N TYR A 507 -32.20 5.12 20.18
CA TYR A 507 -32.87 3.86 19.85
C TYR A 507 -33.08 3.75 18.35
N THR A 508 -33.33 2.55 17.86
CA THR A 508 -33.75 2.31 16.48
C THR A 508 -35.26 2.09 16.41
N ARG A 509 -35.87 2.48 15.29
CA ARG A 509 -37.30 2.26 15.04
C ARG A 509 -37.59 1.98 13.57
N SER A 510 -38.74 1.38 13.30
CA SER A 510 -39.27 1.29 11.93
C SER A 510 -39.54 2.70 11.37
N GLN A 511 -39.49 2.81 10.05
CA GLN A 511 -39.95 4.00 9.34
C GLN A 511 -41.51 4.07 9.36
N GLY A 512 -42.11 4.59 8.28
CA GLY A 512 -43.54 4.84 8.15
C GLY A 512 -44.41 3.59 8.03
N ALA A 513 -45.53 3.72 7.31
CA ALA A 513 -46.34 2.57 6.94
C ALA A 513 -45.75 1.87 5.70
N GLY A 514 -46.09 0.60 5.49
CA GLY A 514 -45.67 -0.17 4.30
C GLY A 514 -44.58 -1.22 4.54
N HIS A 515 -44.22 -1.50 5.80
CA HIS A 515 -43.29 -2.58 6.11
C HIS A 515 -43.99 -3.93 6.10
N GLU A 516 -43.46 -4.85 5.31
CA GLU A 516 -43.97 -6.21 5.13
C GLU A 516 -42.82 -7.22 5.25
N GLY A 517 -43.16 -8.51 5.37
CA GLY A 517 -42.18 -9.60 5.48
C GLY A 517 -41.59 -9.82 6.88
N THR A 518 -40.45 -10.51 6.95
CA THR A 518 -39.84 -10.98 8.21
C THR A 518 -38.44 -10.40 8.38
N ILE A 519 -38.16 -9.85 9.57
CA ILE A 519 -36.80 -9.49 9.97
C ILE A 519 -36.12 -10.74 10.50
N ARG A 520 -35.03 -11.14 9.84
CA ARG A 520 -34.25 -12.31 10.20
C ARG A 520 -33.33 -12.01 11.38
N SER A 521 -33.33 -12.90 12.36
CA SER A 521 -32.29 -12.95 13.38
C SER A 521 -32.14 -14.38 13.92
N ASP A 522 -31.22 -15.13 13.33
CA ASP A 522 -30.96 -16.53 13.63
C ASP A 522 -29.45 -16.86 13.56
N LYS A 523 -29.10 -18.14 13.39
CA LYS A 523 -27.69 -18.59 13.37
C LYS A 523 -26.94 -18.17 12.09
N TYR A 524 -27.62 -17.70 11.06
CA TYR A 524 -27.02 -17.32 9.79
C TYR A 524 -26.85 -15.81 9.69
N ALA A 525 -27.84 -15.03 10.15
CA ALA A 525 -27.78 -13.57 10.15
C ALA A 525 -28.39 -13.02 11.45
N ARG A 526 -27.72 -12.05 12.07
CA ARG A 526 -28.20 -11.39 13.30
C ARG A 526 -28.59 -9.95 13.01
N THR A 527 -29.79 -9.57 13.47
CA THR A 527 -30.22 -8.16 13.54
C THR A 527 -29.66 -7.56 14.83
N THR A 528 -28.83 -6.52 14.71
CA THR A 528 -27.98 -5.99 15.80
C THR A 528 -28.15 -4.48 16.02
N PHE A 529 -27.80 -4.04 17.23
CA PHE A 529 -27.61 -2.64 17.57
C PHE A 529 -26.50 -2.50 18.60
N SER A 530 -25.50 -1.68 18.28
CA SER A 530 -24.31 -1.46 19.11
C SER A 530 -23.95 0.01 19.17
N GLY A 531 -23.29 0.43 20.24
CA GLY A 531 -22.76 1.79 20.36
C GLY A 531 -21.71 1.92 21.45
N TRP A 532 -20.80 2.88 21.30
CA TRP A 532 -19.70 3.10 22.23
C TRP A 532 -19.23 4.56 22.28
N LEU A 533 -18.64 4.95 23.41
CA LEU A 533 -18.01 6.25 23.59
C LEU A 533 -16.66 6.26 22.84
N LEU A 534 -16.43 7.26 22.00
CA LEU A 534 -15.17 7.50 21.32
C LEU A 534 -14.25 8.38 22.17
N PHE A 535 -14.77 9.51 22.64
CA PHE A 535 -14.04 10.47 23.48
C PHE A 535 -15.03 11.37 24.22
N TYR A 536 -14.58 11.85 25.38
CA TYR A 536 -15.33 12.72 26.30
C TYR A 536 -15.52 14.13 25.74
#